data_AF-A0A1I7LZM3-F1
#
_entry.id   AF-A0A1I7LZM3-F1
#
_cell.length_a   1.000
_cell.length_b   1.000
_cell.length_c   1.000
_cell.angle_alpha   90.00
_cell.angle_beta   90.00
_cell.angle_gamma   90.00
#
_symmetry.space_group_name_H-M   'P 1'
#
loop_
_entity.id
_entity.type
_entity.pdbx_description
1 polymer ?
#
loop_
_entity_poly.entity_id
_entity_poly.type
_entity_poly.pdbx_seq_one_letter_code
_entity_poly.pdbx_strand_id
1 'polypeptide(L)'
;MSALETGRPDRSRRRLRVILILMVVAWLPALPFAAGAALTSLTGCQVNEANTYPCSVAGHDIGELLYGLMMTGWVLIAFLPFMALTLLLAAGQGLLMLVGALRRRGETRHETHDRARHDLRGG
;
A
#
# COMPACT_ATOMS: atom_id res chain seq x y z
N MET A 1 -27.13 -27.60 23.25
CA MET A 1 -26.06 -27.78 22.25
C MET A 1 -26.20 -26.65 21.23
N SER A 2 -25.08 -25.98 20.94
CA SER A 2 -24.91 -25.02 19.82
C SER A 2 -25.50 -23.62 19.99
N ALA A 3 -25.00 -22.87 20.98
CA ALA A 3 -24.95 -21.41 20.87
C ALA A 3 -23.96 -21.07 19.73
N LEU A 4 -24.49 -20.71 18.57
CA LEU A 4 -23.71 -20.14 17.47
C LEU A 4 -23.19 -18.78 17.92
N GLU A 5 -21.98 -18.78 18.47
CA GLU A 5 -21.15 -17.62 18.74
C GLU A 5 -20.77 -16.99 17.39
N THR A 6 -21.72 -16.27 16.80
CA THR A 6 -21.49 -15.42 15.65
C THR A 6 -20.73 -14.20 16.15
N GLY A 7 -19.43 -14.38 16.38
CA GLY A 7 -18.48 -13.31 16.57
C GLY A 7 -18.59 -12.38 15.37
N ARG A 8 -19.39 -11.32 15.51
CA ARG A 8 -19.56 -10.28 14.50
C ARG A 8 -18.16 -9.81 14.16
N PRO A 9 -17.62 -10.09 12.95
CA PRO A 9 -16.25 -9.77 12.65
C PRO A 9 -16.08 -8.28 12.89
N ASP A 10 -15.15 -7.92 13.78
CA ASP A 10 -14.81 -6.54 14.09
C ASP A 10 -14.72 -5.77 12.78
N ARG A 11 -15.65 -4.84 12.59
CA ARG A 11 -15.88 -4.13 11.35
C ARG A 11 -14.59 -3.41 10.90
N SER A 12 -13.70 -3.09 11.85
CA SER A 12 -12.38 -2.52 11.59
C SER A 12 -11.40 -3.53 10.98
N ARG A 13 -11.26 -4.73 11.56
CA ARG A 13 -10.41 -5.83 11.03
C ARG A 13 -10.86 -6.31 9.66
N ARG A 14 -12.17 -6.33 9.40
CA ARG A 14 -12.70 -6.68 8.07
C ARG A 14 -12.36 -5.60 7.04
N ARG A 15 -12.49 -4.31 7.40
CA ARG A 15 -12.10 -3.19 6.53
C ARG A 15 -10.60 -3.19 6.23
N LEU A 16 -9.76 -3.39 7.24
CA LEU A 16 -8.31 -3.49 7.06
C LEU A 16 -7.93 -4.64 6.13
N ARG A 17 -8.54 -5.83 6.31
CA ARG A 17 -8.33 -6.97 5.41
C ARG A 17 -8.71 -6.66 3.96
N VAL A 18 -9.86 -6.01 3.74
CA VAL A 18 -10.30 -5.64 2.38
C VAL A 18 -9.32 -4.65 1.74
N ILE A 19 -8.85 -3.63 2.48
CA ILE A 19 -7.88 -2.65 1.98
C ILE A 19 -6.55 -3.34 1.65
N LEU A 20 -6.09 -4.25 2.52
CA LEU A 20 -4.85 -5.00 2.29
C LEU A 20 -4.95 -5.91 1.07
N ILE A 21 -6.07 -6.61 0.89
CA ILE A 21 -6.31 -7.44 -0.31
C ILE A 21 -6.34 -6.56 -1.56
N LEU A 22 -7.07 -5.45 -1.54
CA LEU A 22 -7.12 -4.50 -2.67
C LEU A 22 -5.74 -3.95 -3.00
N MET A 23 -4.94 -3.61 -1.99
CA MET A 23 -3.57 -3.16 -2.18
C MET A 23 -2.70 -4.25 -2.81
N VAL A 24 -2.72 -5.48 -2.31
CA VAL A 24 -1.95 -6.59 -2.90
C VAL A 24 -2.37 -6.83 -4.35
N VAL A 25 -3.67 -6.89 -4.63
CA VAL A 25 -4.19 -7.14 -5.99
C VAL A 25 -3.86 -5.99 -6.93
N ALA A 26 -3.99 -4.73 -6.48
CA ALA A 26 -3.70 -3.57 -7.30
C ALA A 26 -2.20 -3.41 -7.61
N TRP A 27 -1.34 -3.88 -6.71
CA TRP A 27 0.12 -3.79 -6.88
C TRP A 27 0.75 -5.05 -7.50
N LEU A 28 0.02 -6.16 -7.59
CA LEU A 28 0.47 -7.39 -8.24
C LEU A 28 1.03 -7.18 -9.66
N PRO A 29 0.38 -6.41 -10.57
CA PRO A 29 0.93 -6.17 -11.92
C PRO A 29 2.16 -5.26 -11.94
N ALA A 30 2.48 -4.56 -10.84
CA ALA A 30 3.68 -3.73 -10.77
C ALA A 30 4.97 -4.56 -10.58
N LEU A 31 4.87 -5.77 -10.01
CA LEU A 31 6.03 -6.62 -9.74
C LEU A 31 6.72 -7.11 -11.03
N PRO A 32 6.01 -7.66 -12.03
CA PRO A 32 6.63 -8.04 -13.30
C PRO A 32 7.21 -6.83 -14.02
N PHE A 33 6.49 -5.71 -14.06
CA PHE A 33 6.98 -4.49 -14.68
C PHE A 33 8.31 -4.02 -14.05
N ALA A 34 8.38 -3.99 -12.71
CA ALA A 34 9.60 -3.63 -11.99
C ALA A 34 10.75 -4.63 -12.25
N ALA A 35 10.46 -5.93 -12.32
CA ALA A 35 11.45 -6.95 -12.67
C ALA A 35 11.99 -6.74 -14.09
N GLY A 36 11.12 -6.47 -15.07
CA GLY A 36 11.51 -6.16 -16.44
C GLY A 36 12.41 -4.92 -16.51
N ALA A 37 12.06 -3.85 -15.79
CA ALA A 37 12.87 -2.63 -15.71
C ALA A 37 14.23 -2.86 -15.02
N ALA A 38 14.27 -3.70 -13.99
CA ALA A 38 15.52 -4.08 -13.36
C ALA A 38 16.40 -4.90 -14.32
N LEU A 39 15.82 -5.86 -15.04
CA LEU A 39 16.54 -6.67 -16.02
C LEU A 39 17.13 -5.84 -17.16
N THR A 40 16.39 -4.86 -17.70
CA THR A 40 16.94 -3.95 -18.72
C THR A 40 18.07 -3.09 -18.16
N SER A 41 17.95 -2.63 -16.91
CA SER A 41 19.02 -1.84 -16.25
C SER A 41 20.30 -2.65 -16.00
N LEU A 42 20.17 -3.94 -15.70
CA LEU A 42 21.30 -4.84 -15.43
C LEU A 42 21.96 -5.37 -16.70
N THR A 43 21.19 -5.59 -17.76
CA THR A 43 21.67 -6.22 -19.01
C THR A 43 22.00 -5.19 -20.09
N GLY A 44 21.52 -3.96 -19.96
CA GLY A 44 21.66 -2.90 -20.96
C GLY A 44 20.81 -3.13 -22.21
N CYS A 45 19.98 -4.18 -22.25
CA CYS A 45 19.13 -4.46 -23.39
C CYS A 45 17.99 -3.43 -23.50
N GLN A 46 17.85 -2.86 -24.70
CA GLN A 46 16.73 -2.01 -25.04
C GLN A 46 15.52 -2.88 -25.44
N VAL A 47 14.40 -2.65 -24.78
CA VAL A 47 13.10 -3.20 -25.14
C VAL A 47 12.32 -2.07 -25.79
N ASN A 48 11.96 -2.21 -27.06
CA ASN A 48 11.00 -1.32 -27.68
C ASN A 48 9.64 -2.01 -27.80
N GLU A 49 8.57 -1.23 -27.70
CA GLU A 49 7.19 -1.72 -27.78
C GLU A 49 6.84 -2.21 -29.20
N ALA A 50 7.66 -1.83 -30.19
CA ALA A 50 7.42 -2.06 -31.60
C ALA A 50 8.11 -3.32 -32.17
N ASN A 51 9.11 -3.89 -31.49
CA ASN A 51 9.81 -5.08 -32.00
C ASN A 51 10.41 -5.93 -30.88
N THR A 52 10.48 -7.25 -31.08
CA THR A 52 11.24 -8.11 -30.15
C THR A 52 12.66 -8.20 -30.68
N TYR A 53 13.61 -7.50 -30.03
CA TYR A 53 15.02 -7.70 -30.35
C TYR A 53 15.57 -8.87 -29.52
N PRO A 54 16.27 -9.83 -30.14
CA PRO A 54 16.90 -10.92 -29.39
C PRO A 54 17.92 -10.32 -28.43
N CYS A 55 17.72 -10.56 -27.15
CA CYS A 55 18.60 -10.10 -26.07
C CYS A 55 19.12 -11.36 -25.37
N SER A 56 20.32 -11.80 -25.77
CA SER A 56 20.97 -12.96 -25.19
C SER A 56 21.78 -12.56 -23.97
N VAL A 57 21.36 -13.02 -22.79
CA VAL A 57 22.08 -12.82 -21.53
C VAL A 57 22.51 -14.17 -21.01
N ALA A 58 23.81 -14.36 -20.80
CA ALA A 58 24.40 -15.63 -20.40
C ALA A 58 24.03 -16.84 -21.31
N GLY A 59 23.72 -16.59 -22.59
CA GLY A 59 23.34 -17.64 -23.56
C GLY A 59 21.86 -18.00 -23.58
N HIS A 60 21.00 -17.29 -22.83
CA HIS A 60 19.55 -17.42 -22.91
C HIS A 60 18.93 -16.15 -23.50
N ASP A 61 18.06 -16.33 -24.50
CA ASP A 61 17.30 -15.22 -25.08
C ASP A 61 16.16 -14.84 -24.13
N ILE A 62 16.32 -13.67 -23.50
CA ILE A 62 15.32 -13.10 -22.60
C ILE A 62 14.48 -12.02 -23.29
N GLY A 63 14.64 -11.81 -24.61
CA GLY A 63 13.94 -10.76 -25.35
C GLY A 63 12.42 -10.90 -25.30
N GLU A 64 11.90 -12.10 -25.55
CA GLU A 64 10.46 -12.38 -25.46
C GLU A 64 9.92 -12.23 -24.03
N LEU A 65 10.70 -12.69 -23.05
CA LEU A 65 10.37 -12.56 -21.64
C LEU A 65 10.28 -11.06 -21.25
N LEU A 66 11.31 -10.27 -21.56
CA LEU A 66 11.34 -8.82 -21.32
C LEU A 66 10.19 -8.08 -21.99
N TYR A 67 9.83 -8.46 -23.22
CA TYR A 67 8.68 -7.92 -23.92
C TYR A 67 7.37 -8.20 -23.15
N GLY A 68 7.16 -9.44 -22.72
CA GLY A 68 6.00 -9.81 -21.88
C GLY A 68 5.94 -9.04 -20.56
N LEU A 69 7.09 -8.89 -19.88
CA LEU A 69 7.18 -8.11 -18.63
C LEU A 69 6.89 -6.62 -18.87
N MET A 70 7.39 -6.00 -19.94
CA MET A 70 7.08 -4.59 -20.25
C MET A 70 5.62 -4.39 -20.68
N MET A 71 5.00 -5.37 -21.34
CA MET A 71 3.58 -5.28 -21.68
C MET A 71 2.67 -5.28 -20.45
N THR A 72 3.13 -5.79 -19.29
CA THR A 72 2.41 -5.60 -18.01
C THR A 72 2.33 -4.14 -17.58
N GLY A 73 3.19 -3.25 -18.12
CA GLY A 73 3.09 -1.80 -17.95
C GLY A 73 1.76 -1.23 -18.47
N TRP A 74 1.20 -1.78 -19.54
CA TRP A 74 -0.13 -1.37 -20.03
C TRP A 74 -1.25 -1.75 -19.07
N VAL A 75 -1.14 -2.95 -18.47
CA VAL A 75 -2.04 -3.37 -17.39
C VAL A 75 -1.86 -2.45 -16.18
N LEU A 76 -0.63 -2.07 -15.84
CA LEU A 76 -0.34 -1.13 -14.75
C LEU A 76 -1.03 0.22 -14.97
N ILE A 77 -1.09 0.74 -16.19
CA ILE A 77 -1.83 1.98 -16.51
C ILE A 77 -3.32 1.84 -16.19
N ALA A 78 -3.93 0.69 -16.52
CA ALA A 78 -5.34 0.43 -16.20
C ALA A 78 -5.58 0.30 -14.68
N PHE A 79 -4.59 -0.20 -13.94
CA PHE A 79 -4.65 -0.38 -12.47
C PHE A 79 -4.24 0.86 -11.67
N LEU A 80 -3.58 1.84 -12.30
CA LEU A 80 -3.13 3.11 -11.72
C LEU A 80 -4.20 3.86 -10.91
N PRO A 81 -5.46 4.03 -11.38
CA PRO A 81 -6.52 4.67 -10.58
C PRO A 81 -6.86 3.87 -9.32
N PHE A 82 -6.82 2.53 -9.37
CA PHE A 82 -7.06 1.69 -8.20
C PHE A 82 -5.92 1.78 -7.20
N MET A 83 -4.67 1.79 -7.67
CA MET A 83 -3.50 2.02 -6.80
C MET A 83 -3.59 3.36 -6.09
N ALA A 84 -3.90 4.44 -6.82
CA ALA A 84 -4.09 5.76 -6.24
C ALA A 84 -5.20 5.77 -5.18
N LEU A 85 -6.34 5.13 -5.45
CA LEU A 85 -7.44 5.02 -4.49
C LEU A 85 -7.02 4.28 -3.21
N THR A 86 -6.27 3.17 -3.33
CA THR A 86 -5.79 2.42 -2.15
C THR A 86 -4.86 3.27 -1.28
N LEU A 87 -3.98 4.06 -1.89
CA LEU A 87 -3.09 4.99 -1.17
C LEU A 87 -3.88 6.10 -0.47
N LEU A 88 -4.88 6.69 -1.13
CA LEU A 88 -5.73 7.73 -0.55
C LEU A 88 -6.52 7.21 0.65
N LEU A 89 -7.10 6.01 0.54
CA LEU A 89 -7.83 5.38 1.65
C LEU A 89 -6.91 5.09 2.84
N ALA A 90 -5.73 4.53 2.58
CA ALA A 90 -4.75 4.24 3.63
C ALA A 90 -4.23 5.52 4.31
N ALA A 91 -3.86 6.53 3.51
CA ALA A 91 -3.40 7.83 4.01
C ALA A 91 -4.50 8.55 4.81
N GLY A 92 -5.74 8.56 4.32
CA GLY A 92 -6.88 9.15 5.01
C GLY A 92 -7.15 8.50 6.37
N GLN A 93 -7.09 7.16 6.46
CA GLN A 93 -7.24 6.46 7.73
C GLN A 93 -6.06 6.74 8.69
N GLY A 94 -4.84 6.73 8.18
CA GLY A 94 -3.64 7.07 8.96
C GLY A 94 -3.72 8.49 9.54
N LEU A 95 -4.13 9.46 8.71
CA LEU A 95 -4.31 10.85 9.12
C LEU A 95 -5.43 11.00 10.16
N LEU A 96 -6.58 10.35 9.96
CA LEU A 96 -7.68 10.37 10.93
C LEU A 96 -7.25 9.79 12.29
N MET A 97 -6.50 8.69 12.31
CA MET A 97 -5.94 8.13 13.54
C MET A 97 -4.94 9.08 14.19
N LEU A 98 -4.05 9.70 13.40
CA LEU A 98 -3.06 10.64 13.90
C LEU A 98 -3.72 11.88 14.51
N VAL A 99 -4.67 12.50 13.80
CA VAL A 99 -5.43 13.66 14.28
C VAL A 99 -6.23 13.29 15.53
N GLY A 100 -6.85 12.10 15.57
CA GLY A 100 -7.54 11.61 16.76
C GLY A 100 -6.61 11.45 17.97
N ALA A 101 -5.39 10.92 17.76
CA ALA A 101 -4.37 10.79 18.80
C ALA A 101 -3.88 12.15 19.31
N LEU A 102 -3.67 13.11 18.41
CA LEU A 102 -3.27 14.48 18.76
C LEU A 102 -4.37 15.22 19.54
N ARG A 103 -5.65 15.07 19.14
CA ARG A 103 -6.79 15.63 19.88
C ARG A 103 -6.88 15.09 21.31
N ARG A 104 -6.67 13.78 21.50
CA ARG A 104 -6.65 13.15 22.84
C ARG A 104 -5.52 13.65 23.74
N ARG A 105 -4.36 13.99 23.16
CA ARG A 105 -3.25 14.62 23.92
C ARG A 105 -3.59 16.02 24.42
N GLY A 106 -4.43 16.76 23.70
CA GLY A 106 -4.89 18.09 24.13
C GLY A 106 -5.77 18.03 25.38
N GLU A 107 -6.70 17.09 25.41
CA GLU A 107 -7.65 16.92 26.53
C GLU A 107 -6.96 16.55 27.84
N THR A 108 -6.04 15.57 27.77
CA THR A 108 -5.26 15.11 28.93
C THR A 108 -4.34 16.19 29.51
N ARG A 109 -3.77 17.05 28.65
CA ARG A 109 -2.96 18.20 29.10
C ARG A 109 -3.79 19.23 29.85
N HIS A 110 -5.07 19.38 29.51
CA HIS A 110 -5.96 20.32 30.17
C HIS A 110 -6.36 19.82 31.57
N GLU A 111 -6.64 18.53 31.74
CA GLU A 111 -6.93 17.93 33.06
C GLU A 111 -5.73 17.97 34.01
N THR A 112 -4.51 17.73 33.52
CA THR A 112 -3.32 17.76 34.38
C THR A 112 -3.01 19.18 34.87
N HIS A 113 -3.22 20.19 34.02
CA HIS A 113 -3.00 21.59 34.40
C HIS A 113 -4.00 22.08 35.46
N ASP A 114 -5.27 21.63 35.38
CA ASP A 114 -6.30 22.06 36.33
C ASP A 114 -6.12 21.41 37.71
N ARG A 115 -5.72 20.13 37.74
CA ARG A 115 -5.41 19.41 38.99
C ARG A 115 -4.25 20.05 39.76
N ALA A 116 -3.19 20.45 39.05
CA ALA A 116 -2.04 21.13 39.66
C ALA A 116 -2.40 22.51 40.24
N ARG A 117 -3.35 23.22 39.63
CA ARG A 117 -3.88 24.50 40.13
C ARG A 117 -4.70 24.33 41.41
N HIS A 118 -5.47 23.26 41.51
CA HIS A 118 -6.30 23.00 42.68
C HIS A 118 -5.46 22.66 43.92
N ASP A 119 -4.38 21.90 43.75
CA ASP A 119 -3.47 21.52 44.84
C ASP A 119 -2.77 22.74 45.46
N LEU A 120 -2.32 23.67 44.61
CA LEU A 120 -1.68 24.93 45.05
C LEU A 120 -2.63 25.90 45.76
N ARG A 121 -3.95 25.71 45.64
CA ARG A 121 -4.96 26.58 46.26
C ARG A 121 -5.51 26.01 47.57
N GLY A 122 -5.25 24.74 47.85
CA GLY A 122 -5.72 24.02 49.04
C GLY A 122 -4.69 23.88 50.17
N GLY A 123 -3.44 24.28 49.94
CA GLY A 123 -2.38 24.36 50.96
C GLY A 123 -2.06 25.80 51.33
#